data_AF-A0A3M1I1A4-F1
#
_entry.id   AF-A0A3M1I1A4-F1
#
_cell.length_a   1.000
_cell.length_b   1.000
_cell.length_c   1.000
_cell.angle_alpha   90.00
_cell.angle_beta   90.00
_cell.angle_gamma   90.00
#
_symmetry.space_group_name_H-M   'P 1'
#
loop_
_entity.id
_entity.type
_entity.pdbx_description
1 polymer ?
#
loop_
_entity_poly.entity_id
_entity_poly.type
_entity_poly.pdbx_seq_one_letter_code
_entity_poly.pdbx_strand_id
1 'polypeptide(L)'
;MLVTWRYRKRKSLIQWFDPRAWLIFYGCFLATTLFFWDIRFLLPLLFLALFVLFTSGVTWREMRRAFLFIGGFIFFFAFLTFLTGRGGIELYQEEHLIRRFQAGFTILG
;
A
#
# COMPACT_ATOMS: atom_id res chain seq x y z
N MET A 1 31.16 6.06 15.86
CA MET A 1 29.77 5.92 15.38
C MET A 1 29.16 4.71 16.08
N LEU A 2 28.38 4.94 17.14
CA LEU A 2 28.01 3.93 18.16
C LEU A 2 26.80 3.03 17.80
N VAL A 3 26.34 3.07 16.55
CA VAL A 3 25.38 2.10 16.01
C VAL A 3 25.88 1.68 14.63
N THR A 4 26.44 0.48 14.54
CA THR A 4 26.83 -0.12 13.26
C THR A 4 25.57 -0.59 12.55
N TRP A 5 24.99 0.31 11.74
CA TRP A 5 23.90 -0.07 10.84
C TRP A 5 24.40 -1.22 9.96
N ARG A 6 23.84 -2.42 10.11
CA ARG A 6 24.19 -3.60 9.28
C ARG A 6 23.58 -3.45 7.89
N TYR A 7 23.99 -2.42 7.15
CA TYR A 7 23.59 -2.23 5.78
C TYR A 7 24.22 -3.33 4.92
N ARG A 8 23.38 -4.15 4.29
CA ARG A 8 23.83 -5.18 3.35
C ARG A 8 23.70 -4.63 1.93
N LYS A 9 24.83 -4.51 1.23
CA LYS A 9 24.86 -4.24 -0.21
C LYS A 9 24.12 -5.38 -0.96
N ARG A 10 23.28 -5.03 -1.92
CA ARG A 10 22.48 -5.92 -2.78
C ARG A 10 22.48 -5.37 -4.19
N LYS A 11 22.39 -6.25 -5.18
CA LYS A 11 22.17 -5.85 -6.58
C LYS A 11 20.66 -5.66 -6.79
N SER A 12 20.11 -4.55 -6.32
CA SER A 12 18.68 -4.22 -6.46
C SER A 12 18.48 -2.85 -7.11
N LEU A 13 17.31 -2.65 -7.73
CA LEU A 13 16.95 -1.37 -8.37
C LEU A 13 17.06 -0.20 -7.40
N ILE A 14 16.67 -0.41 -6.14
CA ILE A 14 16.75 0.61 -5.09
C ILE A 14 18.20 1.05 -4.84
N GLN A 15 19.16 0.12 -4.89
CA GLN A 15 20.57 0.44 -4.65
C GLN A 15 21.31 0.95 -5.88
N TRP A 16 20.75 0.74 -7.07
CA TRP A 16 21.35 1.20 -8.32
C TRP A 16 21.11 2.70 -8.58
N PHE A 17 19.95 3.22 -8.16
CA PHE A 17 19.58 4.63 -8.37
C PHE A 17 19.98 5.52 -7.19
N ASP A 18 20.01 6.84 -7.43
CA ASP A 18 20.38 7.86 -6.45
C ASP A 18 19.61 7.72 -5.11
N PRO A 19 20.28 7.54 -3.96
CA PRO A 19 19.61 7.32 -2.67
C PRO A 19 18.68 8.46 -2.23
N ARG A 20 19.02 9.70 -2.58
CA ARG A 20 18.20 10.90 -2.30
C ARG A 20 16.85 10.86 -3.03
N ALA A 21 16.83 10.33 -4.25
CA ALA A 21 15.60 10.24 -5.04
C ALA A 21 14.65 9.22 -4.41
N TRP A 22 15.17 8.14 -3.84
CA TRP A 22 14.37 7.18 -3.09
C TRP A 22 13.77 7.78 -1.82
N LEU A 23 14.48 8.65 -1.10
CA LEU A 23 13.92 9.33 0.07
C LEU A 23 12.73 10.21 -0.30
N ILE A 24 12.90 11.01 -1.37
CA ILE A 24 11.81 11.87 -1.90
C ILE A 24 10.66 11.01 -2.39
N PHE A 25 10.95 9.93 -3.13
CA PHE A 25 9.95 8.98 -3.62
C PHE A 25 9.13 8.39 -2.48
N TYR A 26 9.76 7.84 -1.43
CA TYR A 26 9.03 7.27 -0.29
C TYR A 26 8.24 8.33 0.49
N GLY A 27 8.77 9.55 0.60
CA GLY A 27 8.04 10.68 1.19
C GLY A 27 6.76 11.02 0.42
N CYS A 28 6.87 11.18 -0.90
CA CYS A 28 5.72 11.43 -1.76
C CYS A 28 4.74 10.24 -1.80
N PHE A 29 5.26 9.01 -1.84
CA PHE A 29 4.46 7.79 -1.83
C PHE A 29 3.61 7.71 -0.55
N LEU A 30 4.23 7.92 0.62
CA LEU A 30 3.53 7.96 1.90
C LEU A 30 2.47 9.05 1.97
N ALA A 31 2.82 10.28 1.56
CA ALA A 31 1.86 11.39 1.52
C ALA A 31 0.64 11.02 0.66
N THR A 32 0.88 10.48 -0.54
CA THR A 32 -0.18 10.08 -1.46
C THR A 32 -1.08 9.01 -0.83
N THR A 33 -0.50 7.96 -0.22
CA THR A 33 -1.29 6.91 0.43
C THR A 33 -2.12 7.39 1.63
N LEU A 34 -1.71 8.48 2.29
CA LEU A 34 -2.45 9.05 3.42
C LEU A 34 -3.59 9.97 2.96
N PHE A 35 -3.37 10.75 1.90
CA PHE A 35 -4.36 11.69 1.39
C PHE A 35 -5.47 11.00 0.57
N PHE A 36 -5.18 9.90 -0.11
CA PHE A 36 -6.14 9.22 -0.97
C PHE A 36 -6.60 7.89 -0.36
N TRP A 37 -7.90 7.74 -0.15
CA TRP A 37 -8.55 6.53 0.39
C TRP A 37 -9.42 5.79 -0.63
N ASP A 38 -9.49 6.29 -1.87
CA ASP A 38 -10.22 5.61 -2.94
C ASP A 38 -9.37 4.47 -3.53
N ILE A 39 -9.98 3.28 -3.62
CA ILE A 39 -9.35 2.04 -4.08
C ILE A 39 -8.74 2.16 -5.49
N ARG A 40 -9.29 3.00 -6.36
CA ARG A 40 -8.80 3.23 -7.73
C ARG A 40 -7.43 3.88 -7.74
N PHE A 41 -7.14 4.72 -6.75
CA PHE A 41 -5.82 5.35 -6.59
C PHE A 41 -4.87 4.46 -5.78
N LEU A 42 -5.39 3.73 -4.80
CA LEU A 42 -4.59 2.82 -3.96
C LEU A 42 -4.11 1.58 -4.73
N LEU A 43 -4.88 1.05 -5.69
CA LEU A 43 -4.49 -0.12 -6.47
C LEU A 43 -3.19 0.08 -7.27
N PRO A 44 -3.04 1.13 -8.10
CA PRO A 44 -1.78 1.41 -8.78
C PRO A 44 -0.60 1.59 -7.80
N LEU A 45 -0.82 2.25 -6.67
CA LEU A 45 0.21 2.44 -5.63
C LEU A 45 0.61 1.11 -4.99
N LEU A 46 -0.34 0.20 -4.75
CA LEU A 46 -0.09 -1.15 -4.28
C LEU A 46 0.76 -1.94 -5.28
N PHE A 47 0.40 -1.90 -6.57
CA PHE A 47 1.20 -2.56 -7.62
C PHE A 47 2.63 -2.01 -7.66
N LEU A 48 2.80 -0.70 -7.56
CA LEU A 48 4.11 -0.06 -7.48
C LEU A 48 4.89 -0.51 -6.25
N ALA A 49 4.25 -0.58 -5.07
CA ALA A 49 4.87 -1.06 -3.85
C ALA A 49 5.31 -2.52 -3.96
N LEU A 50 4.47 -3.40 -4.53
CA LEU A 50 4.81 -4.79 -4.79
C LEU A 50 5.98 -4.93 -5.78
N PHE A 51 5.98 -4.12 -6.85
CA PHE A 51 7.08 -4.08 -7.81
C PHE A 51 8.40 -3.69 -7.14
N VAL A 52 8.40 -2.63 -6.32
CA VAL A 52 9.58 -2.20 -5.56
C VAL A 52 10.01 -3.28 -4.55
N LEU A 53 9.06 -3.94 -3.90
CA LEU A 53 9.33 -5.01 -2.95
C LEU A 53 10.01 -6.21 -3.61
N PHE A 54 9.48 -6.68 -4.74
CA PHE A 54 10.06 -7.82 -5.47
C PHE A 54 11.41 -7.50 -6.10
N THR A 55 11.62 -6.26 -6.55
CA THR A 55 12.89 -5.82 -7.14
C THR A 55 13.96 -5.47 -6.08
N SER A 56 13.58 -5.36 -4.80
CA SER A 56 14.49 -5.01 -3.71
C SER A 56 15.55 -6.08 -3.37
N GLY A 57 15.31 -7.34 -3.77
CA GLY A 57 16.18 -8.47 -3.42
C GLY A 57 16.21 -8.80 -1.92
N VAL A 58 15.20 -8.35 -1.16
CA VAL A 58 15.03 -8.71 0.25
C VAL A 58 14.40 -10.09 0.35
N THR A 59 14.96 -10.93 1.20
CA THR A 59 14.46 -12.30 1.34
C THR A 59 13.24 -12.35 2.27
N TRP A 60 12.30 -13.27 2.03
CA TRP A 60 11.14 -13.47 2.91
C TRP A 60 11.53 -13.70 4.38
N ARG A 61 12.67 -14.37 4.62
CA ARG A 61 13.21 -14.62 5.98
C ARG A 61 13.52 -13.33 6.75
N GLU A 62 13.90 -12.27 6.04
CA GLU A 62 14.18 -10.95 6.60
C GLU A 62 12.88 -10.15 6.80
N MET A 63 11.95 -10.25 5.85
CA MET A 63 10.69 -9.51 5.87
C MET A 63 9.67 -10.06 6.88
N ARG A 64 9.58 -11.38 7.06
CA ARG A 64 8.53 -12.03 7.86
C ARG A 64 8.34 -11.44 9.25
N ARG A 65 9.42 -11.00 9.90
CA ARG A 65 9.35 -10.40 11.25
C ARG A 65 8.62 -9.05 11.24
N ALA A 66 8.92 -8.21 10.26
CA ALA A 66 8.24 -6.92 10.09
C ALA A 66 6.78 -7.14 9.67
N PHE A 67 6.51 -8.08 8.76
CA PHE A 67 5.15 -8.41 8.34
C PHE A 67 4.31 -8.98 9.48
N LEU A 68 4.88 -9.83 10.35
CA LEU A 68 4.18 -10.34 11.52
C LEU A 68 3.87 -9.24 12.52
N PHE A 69 4.80 -8.31 12.74
CA PHE A 69 4.59 -7.18 13.64
C PHE A 69 3.48 -6.25 13.13
N ILE A 70 3.57 -5.82 11.87
CA ILE A 70 2.59 -4.94 11.23
C ILE A 70 1.23 -5.65 11.13
N GLY A 71 1.23 -6.92 10.69
CA GLY A 71 0.02 -7.73 10.58
C GLY A 71 -0.69 -7.93 11.92
N GLY A 72 0.07 -8.16 13.00
CA GLY A 72 -0.48 -8.23 14.35
C GLY A 72 -1.13 -6.92 14.80
N PHE A 73 -0.49 -5.79 14.49
CA PHE A 73 -1.05 -4.46 14.78
C PHE A 73 -2.34 -4.22 13.98
N ILE A 74 -2.33 -4.47 12.68
CA ILE A 74 -3.52 -4.34 11.81
C ILE A 74 -4.65 -5.24 12.31
N PHE A 75 -4.36 -6.50 12.63
CA PHE A 75 -5.35 -7.44 13.14
C PHE A 75 -5.98 -6.95 14.44
N PHE A 76 -5.16 -6.49 15.38
CA PHE A 76 -5.64 -5.97 16.66
C PHE A 76 -6.56 -4.75 16.49
N PHE A 77 -6.14 -3.75 15.70
CA PHE A 77 -6.96 -2.55 15.47
C PHE A 77 -8.22 -2.87 14.66
N ALA A 78 -8.13 -3.69 13.62
CA ALA A 78 -9.30 -4.12 12.85
C ALA A 78 -10.30 -4.87 13.73
N PHE A 79 -9.82 -5.74 14.62
CA PHE A 79 -10.67 -6.45 15.58
C PHE A 79 -11.38 -5.49 16.55
N LEU A 80 -10.68 -4.49 17.08
CA LEU A 80 -11.30 -3.46 17.92
C LEU A 80 -12.31 -2.59 17.15
N THR A 81 -12.00 -2.19 15.92
CA THR A 81 -12.92 -1.43 15.06
C THR A 81 -14.18 -2.23 14.75
N PHE A 82 -14.03 -3.55 14.50
CA PHE A 82 -15.15 -4.45 14.31
C PHE A 82 -16.03 -4.54 15.56
N LEU A 83 -15.45 -4.76 16.75
CA LEU A 83 -16.21 -4.83 18.00
C LEU A 83 -16.91 -3.52 18.38
N THR A 84 -16.32 -2.38 18.05
CA THR A 84 -16.88 -1.06 18.37
C THR A 84 -17.86 -0.55 17.32
N GLY A 85 -18.05 -1.28 16.21
CA GLY A 85 -18.97 -0.90 15.14
C GLY A 85 -18.56 0.36 14.37
N ARG A 86 -17.41 0.96 14.66
CA ARG A 86 -16.89 2.19 14.00
C ARG A 86 -16.29 1.92 12.62
N GLY A 87 -16.81 0.92 11.92
CA GLY A 87 -16.40 0.55 10.57
C GLY A 87 -17.08 1.38 9.47
N GLY A 88 -17.88 2.39 9.83
CA GLY A 88 -18.61 3.21 8.86
C GLY A 88 -19.78 2.48 8.22
N ILE A 89 -20.39 1.50 8.89
CA ILE A 89 -21.59 0.80 8.41
C ILE A 89 -22.70 1.82 8.10
N GLU A 90 -22.80 2.90 8.88
CA GLU A 90 -23.71 4.02 8.58
C GLU A 90 -23.43 4.75 7.25
N LEU A 91 -22.22 4.66 6.69
CA LEU A 91 -21.82 5.33 5.44
C LEU A 91 -22.00 4.44 4.20
N TYR A 92 -22.20 3.13 4.36
CA TYR A 92 -22.42 2.20 3.25
C TYR A 92 -23.91 2.00 2.92
N GLN A 93 -24.74 3.01 3.20
CA GLN A 93 -26.19 2.95 2.90
C GLN A 93 -26.51 3.26 1.44
N GLU A 94 -25.61 3.95 0.73
CA GLU A 94 -25.78 4.34 -0.66
C GLU A 94 -24.84 3.55 -1.59
N GLU A 95 -25.41 3.01 -2.67
CA GLU A 95 -24.64 2.34 -3.71
C GLU A 95 -23.93 3.37 -4.59
N HIS A 96 -22.59 3.46 -4.48
CA HIS A 96 -21.79 4.26 -5.39
C HIS A 96 -21.35 3.44 -6.60
N LEU A 97 -21.87 3.79 -7.77
CA LEU A 97 -21.49 3.18 -9.05
C LEU A 97 -20.00 3.42 -9.33
N ILE A 98 -19.19 2.35 -9.26
CA ILE A 98 -17.73 2.45 -9.48
C ILE A 98 -17.40 2.64 -10.96
N ARG A 99 -18.03 1.84 -11.83
CA ARG A 99 -17.90 1.94 -13.29
C ARG A 99 -19.11 1.30 -13.97
N ARG A 100 -19.72 2.02 -14.90
CA ARG A 100 -20.78 1.49 -15.77
C ARG A 100 -20.20 1.29 -17.18
N PHE A 101 -20.21 0.07 -17.67
CA PHE A 101 -19.88 -0.24 -19.06
C PHE A 101 -21.16 -0.27 -19.86
N GLN A 102 -21.52 0.88 -20.44
CA GLN A 102 -22.68 1.00 -21.33
C GLN A 102 -22.16 1.43 -22.70
N ALA A 103 -22.59 0.72 -23.75
CA ALA A 103 -22.37 1.18 -25.10
C ALA A 103 -23.14 2.49 -25.31
N GLY A 104 -22.52 3.49 -25.97
CA GLY A 104 -23.15 4.79 -26.23
C GLY A 104 -24.35 4.75 -27.19
N PHE A 105 -24.80 3.55 -27.57
CA PHE A 105 -25.95 3.33 -28.44
C PHE A 105 -26.88 2.29 -27.80
N THR A 106 -28.19 2.50 -27.92
CA THR A 106 -29.21 1.50 -27.62
C THR A 106 -29.61 0.80 -28.92
N ILE A 107 -29.64 -0.53 -28.91
CA ILE A 107 -29.92 -1.34 -30.11
C ILE A 107 -31.42 -1.27 -30.47
N LEU A 108 -32.30 -1.01 -29.50
CA LEU A 108 -33.76 -1.03 -29.68
C LEU A 108 -34.50 0.15 -29.03
N GLY A 109 -33.79 1.23 -28.69
CA GLY A 109 -34.35 2.34 -27.90
C GLY A 109 -34.16 2.13 -26.42
#